data_AF-A0A9W8AZA0-F1
#
_entry.id   AF-A0A9W8AZA0-F1
#
_cell.length_a   1.000
_cell.length_b   1.000
_cell.length_c   1.000
_cell.angle_alpha   90.00
_cell.angle_beta   90.00
_cell.angle_gamma   90.00
#
_symmetry.space_group_name_H-M   'P 1'
#
loop_
_entity.id
_entity.type
_entity.pdbx_description
1 polymer ?
#
loop_
_entity_poly.entity_id
_entity_poly.type
_entity_poly.pdbx_seq_one_letter_code
_entity_poly.pdbx_strand_id
1 'polypeptide(L)' 'MNSLANPIPAENVFSLEGKGLKLTTAADAQPYIDLLKTIPKLELIQLNGNTIGPEAAKAFAAAIKDQKTLK' A
#
# COMPACT_ATOMS: atom_id res chain seq x y z
N MET A 1 25.52 18.08 6.35
CA MET A 1 25.22 16.80 5.68
C MET A 1 23.90 16.31 6.25
N ASN A 2 22.94 16.04 5.36
CA ASN A 2 21.50 16.18 5.57
C ASN A 2 20.94 15.46 6.81
N SER A 3 20.46 16.24 7.76
CA SER A 3 19.51 15.78 8.77
C SER A 3 18.10 15.83 8.20
N LEU A 4 17.30 14.87 8.68
CA LEU A 4 15.84 14.77 8.55
C LEU A 4 15.37 14.12 7.24
N ALA A 5 15.67 12.82 7.11
CA ALA A 5 14.66 11.92 6.55
C ALA A 5 13.38 12.18 7.35
N ASN A 6 12.36 12.78 6.73
CA ASN A 6 11.06 12.92 7.37
C ASN A 6 10.64 11.50 7.80
N PRO A 7 10.48 11.22 9.10
CA PRO A 7 9.89 9.95 9.50
C PRO A 7 8.48 9.98 8.94
N ILE A 8 8.20 9.16 7.93
CA ILE A 8 6.83 8.85 7.53
C ILE A 8 6.10 8.43 8.80
N PRO A 9 5.07 9.20 9.23
CA PRO A 9 4.40 8.87 10.47
C PRO A 9 3.70 7.52 10.27
N ALA A 10 3.79 6.62 11.25
CA ALA A 10 3.28 5.26 11.12
C ALA A 10 1.78 5.20 10.77
N GLU A 11 1.03 6.27 11.06
CA GLU A 11 -0.37 6.45 10.65
C GLU A 11 -0.58 6.57 9.13
N ASN A 12 0.48 6.92 8.39
CA ASN A 12 0.53 7.05 6.92
C ASN A 12 1.10 5.79 6.24
N VAL A 13 1.41 4.74 7.02
CA VAL A 13 2.07 3.52 6.53
C VAL A 13 1.08 2.36 6.53
N PHE A 14 0.83 1.80 5.35
CA PHE A 14 0.03 0.60 5.22
C PHE A 14 0.93 -0.63 5.17
N SER A 15 0.87 -1.45 6.21
CA SER A 15 1.70 -2.65 6.34
C SER A 15 0.88 -3.93 6.21
N LEU A 16 1.18 -4.70 5.16
CA LEU A 16 0.76 -6.09 5.00
C LEU A 16 1.94 -7.06 5.07
N GLU A 17 3.11 -6.58 5.51
CA GLU A 17 4.31 -7.38 5.56
C GLU A 17 4.12 -8.64 6.42
N GLY A 18 4.57 -9.79 5.90
CA GLY A 18 4.59 -11.05 6.65
C GLY A 18 3.23 -11.74 6.85
N LYS A 19 2.17 -11.29 6.17
CA LYS A 19 0.85 -11.92 6.26
C LYS A 19 0.68 -13.18 5.40
N GLY A 20 1.60 -13.45 4.45
CA GLY A 20 1.53 -14.64 3.59
C GLY A 20 0.31 -14.65 2.68
N LEU A 21 -0.22 -13.48 2.31
CA LEU A 21 -1.45 -13.35 1.55
C LEU A 21 -1.20 -13.66 0.07
N LYS A 22 -2.15 -14.37 -0.54
CA LYS A 22 -2.18 -14.64 -1.99
C LYS A 22 -3.08 -13.62 -2.67
N LEU A 23 -2.56 -12.42 -2.88
CA LEU A 23 -3.24 -11.33 -3.57
C LEU A 23 -3.03 -11.51 -5.07
N THR A 24 -3.60 -12.55 -5.66
CA THR A 24 -3.44 -12.82 -7.11
C THR A 24 -4.49 -12.12 -7.95
N THR A 25 -5.70 -11.94 -7.42
CA THR A 25 -6.83 -11.32 -8.12
C THR A 25 -7.15 -9.93 -7.57
N ALA A 26 -7.91 -9.14 -8.34
CA ALA A 26 -8.41 -7.85 -7.85
C ALA A 26 -9.33 -8.03 -6.63
N ALA A 27 -10.15 -9.08 -6.58
CA ALA A 27 -11.04 -9.35 -5.46
C ALA A 27 -10.28 -9.58 -4.14
N ASP A 28 -9.16 -10.32 -4.20
CA ASP A 28 -8.31 -10.53 -3.02
C ASP A 28 -7.68 -9.22 -2.53
N ALA A 29 -7.28 -8.33 -3.45
CA ALA A 29 -6.67 -7.05 -3.14
C ALA A 29 -7.69 -5.99 -2.69
N GLN A 30 -8.95 -6.10 -3.14
CA GLN A 30 -10.02 -5.12 -2.90
C GLN A 30 -10.19 -4.70 -1.43
N PRO A 31 -10.31 -5.62 -0.46
CA PRO A 31 -10.47 -5.22 0.95
C PRO A 31 -9.25 -4.45 1.48
N TYR A 32 -8.05 -4.79 1.00
CA TYR A 32 -6.81 -4.10 1.39
C TYR A 32 -6.68 -2.74 0.72
N ILE A 33 -7.14 -2.62 -0.52
CA ILE A 33 -7.21 -1.37 -1.26
C ILE A 33 -8.21 -0.41 -0.62
N ASP A 34 -9.35 -0.92 -0.16
CA ASP A 34 -10.36 -0.09 0.52
C ASP A 34 -9.83 0.42 1.86
N LEU A 35 -9.18 -0.47 2.62
CA LEU A 35 -8.39 -0.10 3.81
C LEU A 35 -7.31 0.94 3.49
N LEU A 36 -6.58 0.76 2.40
CA LEU A 36 -5.55 1.70 1.96
C LEU A 36 -6.15 3.07 1.63
N LYS A 37 -7.33 3.12 0.99
CA LYS A 37 -8.06 4.37 0.70
C LYS A 37 -8.60 5.08 1.93
N THR A 38 -8.83 4.34 3.02
CA THR A 38 -9.23 4.93 4.31
C THR A 38 -8.11 5.77 4.94
N ILE A 39 -6.85 5.53 4.52
CA ILE A 39 -5.68 6.29 4.98
C ILE A 39 -5.56 7.54 4.11
N PRO A 40 -5.88 8.74 4.65
CA PRO A 40 -5.99 9.96 3.84
C PRO A 40 -4.64 10.53 3.37
N LYS A 41 -3.53 10.09 3.98
CA LYS A 41 -2.17 10.53 3.66
C LYS A 41 -1.25 9.32 3.54
N LEU A 42 -1.61 8.33 2.74
CA LEU A 42 -0.72 7.19 2.58
C LEU A 42 0.59 7.66 1.91
N GLU A 43 1.71 7.35 2.55
CA GLU A 43 3.05 7.66 2.00
C GLU A 43 3.89 6.40 1.79
N LEU A 44 3.60 5.30 2.50
CA LEU A 44 4.35 4.05 2.35
C LEU A 44 3.45 2.82 2.42
N ILE A 45 3.77 1.83 1.60
CA ILE A 45 3.06 0.55 1.49
C ILE A 45 4.06 -0.59 1.61
N GLN A 46 3.93 -1.42 2.64
CA GLN A 46 4.73 -2.62 2.81
C GLN A 46 3.93 -3.85 2.40
N LEU A 47 4.25 -4.41 1.24
CA LEU A 47 3.63 -5.64 0.73
C LEU A 47 4.55 -6.87 0.80
N ASN A 48 5.72 -6.74 1.45
CA ASN A 48 6.71 -7.81 1.57
C ASN A 48 6.12 -9.11 2.16
N GLY A 49 6.58 -10.26 1.67
CA GLY A 49 6.08 -11.54 2.17
C GLY A 49 4.65 -11.89 1.75
N ASN A 50 4.11 -11.22 0.72
CA ASN A 50 2.85 -11.60 0.06
C ASN A 50 3.08 -11.88 -1.42
N THR A 51 2.20 -12.68 -2.02
CA THR A 51 2.18 -12.90 -3.47
C THR A 51 1.24 -11.87 -4.10
N ILE A 52 1.80 -10.93 -4.86
CA ILE A 52 1.03 -9.94 -5.61
C ILE A 52 0.97 -10.37 -7.08
N GLY A 53 -0.22 -10.78 -7.53
CA GLY A 53 -0.49 -11.07 -8.93
C GLY A 53 -0.71 -9.80 -9.76
N PRO A 54 -0.74 -9.93 -11.10
CA PRO A 54 -0.86 -8.79 -12.00
C PRO A 54 -2.17 -8.02 -11.83
N GLU A 55 -3.28 -8.70 -11.50
CA GLU A 55 -4.57 -8.05 -11.27
C GLU A 55 -4.61 -7.28 -9.95
N ALA A 56 -4.12 -7.91 -8.88
CA ALA A 56 -3.95 -7.23 -7.59
C ALA A 56 -3.03 -6.01 -7.71
N ALA A 57 -1.88 -6.16 -8.37
CA ALA A 57 -0.93 -5.06 -8.61
C ALA A 57 -1.60 -3.89 -9.35
N LYS A 58 -2.41 -4.17 -10.39
CA LYS A 58 -3.18 -3.15 -11.10
C LYS A 58 -4.19 -2.45 -10.19
N ALA A 59 -4.87 -3.20 -9.33
CA ALA A 59 -5.84 -2.65 -8.39
C ALA A 59 -5.16 -1.75 -7.34
N PHE A 60 -4.02 -2.18 -6.78
CA PHE A 60 -3.20 -1.34 -5.89
C PHE A 60 -2.71 -0.09 -6.61
N ALA A 61 -2.19 -0.23 -7.83
CA ALA A 61 -1.73 0.89 -8.65
C ALA A 61 -2.85 1.90 -8.92
N ALA A 62 -4.07 1.44 -9.22
CA ALA A 62 -5.23 2.32 -9.41
C ALA A 62 -5.63 3.05 -8.12
N ALA A 63 -5.54 2.39 -6.96
CA ALA A 63 -5.86 2.98 -5.68
C ALA A 63 -4.87 4.07 -5.26
N ILE A 64 -3.57 3.82 -5.43
CA ILE A 64 -2.51 4.78 -5.09
C ILE A 64 -2.40 5.91 -6.12
N LYS A 65 -2.78 5.66 -7.38
CA LYS A 65 -2.79 6.68 -8.43
C LYS A 65 -3.73 7.84 -8.11
N ASP A 66 -4.82 7.55 -7.38
CA ASP A 66 -5.75 8.57 -6.91
C ASP A 66 -5.21 9.35 -5.70
N GLN A 67 -4.34 8.72 -4.90
CA GLN A 67 -3.66 9.34 -3.77
C GLN A 67 -2.47 10.19 -4.23
N LYS A 68 -2.74 11.47 -4.51
CA LYS A 68 -1.74 12.50 -4.87
C LYS A 68 -0.69 12.81 -3.78
N THR A 69 -0.77 12.17 -2.61
CA THR A 69 0.13 12.38 -1.48
C THR A 69 1.36 11.47 -1.50
N LEU A 70 1.37 10.38 -2.29
CA LEU A 70 2.57 9.56 -2.45
C LEU A 70 3.62 10.34 -3.24
N LYS A 71 4.81 10.52 -2.64
CA LYS A 71 5.97 11.20 -3.25
C LYS A 71 7.10 10.22 -3.52
#